data_AF-A0A2H3L4B8-F1
#
_entry.id   AF-A0A2H3L4B8-F1
#
_cell.length_a   1.000
_cell.length_b   1.000
_cell.length_c   1.000
_cell.angle_alpha   90.00
_cell.angle_beta   90.00
_cell.angle_gamma   90.00
#
_symmetry.space_group_name_H-M   'P 1'
#
loop_
_entity.id
_entity.type
_entity.pdbx_description
1 polymer ?
#
loop_
_entity_poly.entity_id
_entity_poly.type
_entity_poly.pdbx_seq_one_letter_code
_entity_poly.pdbx_strand_id
1 'polypeptide(L)' 'MAHYSDQELIMMLTDLESDLVERKETLRGDAPTTVRQAICAFANDLPGYGRAGVIFIGARDDGTTA' A
#
# COMPACT_ATOMS: atom_id res chain seq x y z
N MET A 1 11.58 9.33 11.60
CA MET A 1 10.94 8.29 10.75
C MET A 1 11.35 8.59 9.32
N ALA A 2 11.93 7.63 8.60
CA ALA A 2 12.32 7.87 7.21
C ALA A 2 11.05 7.86 6.35
N HIS A 3 10.90 8.84 5.48
CA HIS A 3 9.83 8.89 4.48
C HIS A 3 10.39 8.38 3.15
N TYR A 4 9.56 7.68 2.38
CA TYR A 4 9.91 7.31 1.02
C TYR A 4 9.98 8.56 0.14
N SER A 5 10.95 8.58 -0.76
CA SER A 5 11.01 9.53 -1.86
C SER A 5 9.92 9.25 -2.89
N ASP A 6 9.60 10.24 -3.73
CA ASP A 6 8.63 10.06 -4.82
C ASP A 6 9.05 8.93 -5.78
N GLN A 7 10.36 8.77 -6.02
CA GLN A 7 10.88 7.69 -6.86
C GLN A 7 10.64 6.32 -6.24
N GLU A 8 10.87 6.16 -4.93
CA GLU A 8 10.57 4.93 -4.22
C GLU A 8 9.06 4.65 -4.22
N LEU A 9 8.23 5.68 -4.04
CA LEU A 9 6.77 5.54 -4.11
C LEU A 9 6.31 5.10 -5.50
N ILE A 10 6.89 5.63 -6.58
CA ILE A 10 6.60 5.20 -7.96
C ILE A 10 7.00 3.74 -8.16
N MET A 11 8.19 3.35 -7.71
CA MET A 11 8.63 1.95 -7.79
C MET A 11 7.69 1.03 -7.04
N MET A 12 7.33 1.38 -5.80
CA MET A 12 6.39 0.64 -4.97
C MET A 12 4.99 0.60 -5.59
N LEU A 13 4.55 1.63 -6.32
CA LEU A 13 3.28 1.63 -7.03
C LEU A 13 3.26 0.60 -8.17
N THR A 14 4.37 0.43 -8.89
CA THR A 14 4.46 -0.48 -10.05
C THR A 14 4.89 -1.91 -9.71
N ASP A 15 5.41 -2.16 -8.51
CA ASP A 15 5.91 -3.47 -8.10
C ASP A 15 4.77 -4.41 -7.67
N LEU A 16 4.50 -5.44 -8.45
CA LEU A 16 3.35 -6.34 -8.27
C LEU A 16 3.45 -7.23 -7.02
N GLU A 17 4.64 -7.42 -6.46
CA GLU A 17 4.87 -8.29 -5.30
C GLU A 17 5.48 -7.51 -4.14
N SER A 18 4.63 -6.89 -3.30
CA SER A 18 5.12 -6.22 -2.09
C SER A 18 4.17 -6.38 -0.90
N ASP A 19 4.66 -7.04 0.14
CA ASP A 19 4.00 -7.17 1.45
C ASP A 19 3.85 -5.84 2.21
N LEU A 20 4.49 -4.77 1.70
CA LEU A 20 4.41 -3.41 2.23
C LEU A 20 3.49 -2.49 1.43
N VAL A 21 2.80 -2.99 0.39
CA VAL A 21 1.98 -2.17 -0.51
C VAL A 21 0.58 -2.74 -0.63
N GLU A 22 -0.43 -1.89 -0.45
CA GLU A 22 -1.82 -2.18 -0.78
C GLU A 22 -2.29 -1.20 -1.87
N ARG A 23 -3.08 -1.69 -2.83
CA ARG A 23 -3.70 -0.85 -3.88
C ARG A 23 -5.21 -0.98 -3.84
N LYS A 24 -5.90 0.15 -4.04
CA LYS A 24 -7.34 0.19 -4.24
C LYS A 24 -7.70 1.20 -5.31
N GLU A 25 -8.54 0.78 -6.25
CA GLU A 25 -9.10 1.66 -7.28
C GLU A 25 -9.96 2.78 -6.68
N THR A 26 -10.59 2.54 -5.53
CA THR A 26 -11.48 3.49 -4.87
C THR A 26 -11.52 3.28 -3.36
N LEU A 27 -11.99 4.29 -2.62
CA LEU A 27 -12.35 4.18 -1.20
C LEU A 27 -13.87 4.02 -0.98
N ARG A 28 -14.60 3.58 -2.00
CA ARG A 28 -16.03 3.30 -1.92
C ARG A 28 -16.29 1.83 -1.57
N GLY A 29 -17.50 1.53 -1.13
CA GLY A 29 -17.93 0.16 -0.83
C GLY A 29 -17.21 -0.41 0.39
N ASP A 30 -16.66 -1.62 0.23
CA ASP A 30 -15.92 -2.37 1.24
C ASP A 30 -14.44 -1.97 1.34
N ALA A 31 -13.92 -1.21 0.36
CA ALA A 31 -12.53 -0.77 0.34
C ALA A 31 -12.04 -0.11 1.65
N PRO A 32 -12.81 0.76 2.34
CA PRO A 32 -12.38 1.31 3.63
C PRO A 32 -12.10 0.24 4.71
N THR A 33 -12.84 -0.87 4.70
CA THR A 33 -12.62 -1.97 5.65
C THR A 33 -11.32 -2.70 5.34
N THR A 34 -11.09 -3.02 4.07
CA THR A 34 -9.83 -3.67 3.63
C THR A 34 -8.61 -2.77 3.90
N VAL A 35 -8.72 -1.47 3.66
CA VAL A 35 -7.65 -0.49 3.96
C VAL A 35 -7.33 -0.47 5.46
N ARG A 36 -8.34 -0.51 6.33
CA ARG A 36 -8.10 -0.61 7.79
C ARG A 36 -7.41 -1.91 8.18
N GLN A 37 -7.73 -3.02 7.52
CA GLN A 37 -7.05 -4.30 7.75
C GLN A 37 -5.58 -4.24 7.31
N ALA A 38 -5.29 -3.65 6.14
CA ALA A 38 -3.94 -3.43 5.66
C ALA A 38 -3.13 -2.55 6.63
N ILE A 39 -3.72 -1.48 7.16
CA ILE A 39 -3.09 -0.64 8.20
C ILE A 39 -2.71 -1.47 9.43
N CYS A 40 -3.63 -2.31 9.93
CA CYS A 40 -3.33 -3.19 11.06
C CYS A 40 -2.22 -4.19 10.74
N ALA A 41 -2.22 -4.78 9.54
CA ALA A 41 -1.18 -5.71 9.10
C ALA A 41 0.20 -5.05 9.03
N PHE A 42 0.29 -3.85 8.44
CA PHE A 42 1.53 -3.09 8.36
C PHE A 42 2.03 -2.64 9.74
N ALA A 43 1.12 -2.20 10.62
CA ALA A 43 1.48 -1.75 11.96
C ALA A 43 1.96 -2.88 12.87
N ASN A 44 1.38 -4.08 12.72
CA ASN A 44 1.81 -5.26 13.47
C ASN A 44 3.15 -5.81 12.99
N ASP A 45 3.58 -5.47 11.76
CA ASP A 45 4.88 -5.82 11.16
C ASP A 45 5.29 -7.27 11.44
N LEU A 46 4.36 -8.21 11.25
CA LEU A 46 4.59 -9.64 11.55
C LEU A 46 5.83 -10.22 10.84
N PRO A 47 6.13 -9.85 9.58
CA PRO A 47 7.38 -10.27 8.93
C PRO A 47 8.64 -9.60 9.48
N GLY A 48 8.51 -8.49 10.22
CA GLY A 48 9.62 -7.76 10.84
C GLY A 48 10.44 -6.91 9.87
N TYR A 49 9.79 -6.24 8.90
CA TYR A 49 10.48 -5.39 7.94
C TYR A 49 11.06 -4.11 8.57
N GLY A 50 10.45 -3.59 9.64
CA GLY A 50 10.82 -2.31 10.25
C GLY A 50 10.63 -1.12 9.31
N ARG A 51 9.76 -1.25 8.30
CA ARG A 51 9.50 -0.27 7.24
C ARG A 51 8.04 0.14 7.24
N ALA A 52 7.76 1.38 6.85
CA ALA A 52 6.39 1.84 6.68
C ALA A 52 5.73 1.14 5.48
N GLY A 53 4.49 0.66 5.66
CA GLY A 53 3.64 0.24 4.55
C GLY A 53 2.97 1.42 3.86
N VAL A 54 2.59 1.24 2.59
CA VAL A 54 2.00 2.27 1.72
C VAL A 54 0.67 1.76 1.16
N ILE A 55 -0.36 2.61 1.19
CA ILE A 55 -1.66 2.31 0.59
C ILE A 55 -1.91 3.33 -0.52
N PHE A 56 -1.99 2.85 -1.76
CA PHE A 56 -2.33 3.67 -2.93
C PHE A 56 -3.84 3.62 -3.20
N ILE A 57 -4.47 4.79 -3.26
CA ILE A 57 -5.89 4.95 -3.58
C ILE A 57 -6.02 5.58 -4.96
N GLY A 58 -6.91 5.05 -5.80
CA GLY A 58 -7.02 5.43 -7.21
C GLY A 58 -6.07 4.65 -8.13
N ALA A 59 -5.52 3.53 -7.65
CA ALA A 59 -4.61 2.68 -8.40
C ALA A 59 -5.20 1.27 -8.55
N ARG A 60 -5.07 0.71 -9.75
CA ARG A 60 -5.36 -0.70 -10.04
C ARG A 60 -4.26 -1.59 -9.46
N ASP A 61 -4.54 -2.88 -9.37
CA ASP A 61 -3.58 -3.85 -8.83
C ASP A 61 -2.28 -3.92 -9.64
N ASP A 62 -2.34 -3.55 -10.93
CA ASP A 62 -1.19 -3.46 -11.84
C ASP A 62 -0.39 -2.14 -11.74
N GLY A 63 -0.76 -1.24 -10.82
CA GLY A 63 -0.13 0.05 -10.61
C GLY A 63 -0.57 1.14 -11.60
N THR A 64 -1.48 0.84 -12.54
CA THR A 64 -2.06 1.86 -13.42
C THR A 64 -3.17 2.65 -12.73
N THR A 65 -3.56 3.78 -13.31
CA THR A 65 -4.61 4.65 -12.78
C THR A 65 -5.99 4.01 -12.93
N ALA A 66 -6.79 4.07 -11.87
CA ALA A 66 -8.15 3.54 -11.82
C ALA A 66 -9.20 4.45 -12.48
#